data_AF-F8MJM5-F1
#
_entry.id   AF-F8MJM5-F1
#
_cell.length_a   1.000
_cell.length_b   1.000
_cell.length_c   1.000
_cell.angle_alpha   90.00
_cell.angle_beta   90.00
_cell.angle_gamma   90.00
#
_symmetry.space_group_name_H-M   'P 1'
#
loop_
_entity.id
_entity.type
_entity.pdbx_description
1 polymer ?
#
loop_
_entity_poly.entity_id
_entity_poly.type
_entity_poly.pdbx_seq_one_letter_code
_entity_poly.pdbx_strand_id
1 'polypeptide(L)'
;MEAQGAYIIPIMLRALQAIGLRSETWKESTTKALRELVHCVQAVGELLERMYEGCESMVFYHRIRPYLAGSKGMNSTSMGLGRGVFYDLGAASKGENGEVVQGQKRKGKWMAYRGGSNGQSSLIQFWDLVLGVEHVSAGHSSPHGHVSSSASGTTTTNMKEKEKPFHEEVREYMPLKHRQFLSLVGKMGLGKGGIRKAVMEMVEAAEHEGRDLHEKERELQGAFTDATRALAGFRNKHLQIVARYIVIPSRQEVPEEMKRPGVSLGDGEVGGNEGQVVNLATASSGLSQGNDDKKKKGRELTGTGGTALLPFLKQTRDETLKAGEVGK
;
A
#
# COMPACT_ATOMS: atom_id res chain seq x y z
N MET A 1 -4.50 16.11 -0.84
CA MET A 1 -3.82 15.22 -1.80
C MET A 1 -4.78 14.67 -2.84
N GLU A 2 -5.75 13.82 -2.48
CA GLU A 2 -6.69 13.20 -3.45
C GLU A 2 -7.42 14.22 -4.34
N ALA A 3 -7.98 15.29 -3.75
CA ALA A 3 -8.65 16.35 -4.52
C ALA A 3 -7.69 17.08 -5.49
N GLN A 4 -6.48 17.40 -5.04
CA GLN A 4 -5.45 18.02 -5.88
C GLN A 4 -5.05 17.12 -7.06
N GLY A 5 -5.02 15.80 -6.85
CA GLY A 5 -4.66 14.85 -7.89
C GLY A 5 -5.80 14.50 -8.85
N ALA A 6 -7.05 14.89 -8.57
CA ALA A 6 -8.20 14.42 -9.34
C ALA A 6 -8.21 14.94 -10.80
N TYR A 7 -7.72 16.16 -11.04
CA TYR A 7 -7.78 16.79 -12.37
C TYR A 7 -6.93 16.06 -13.42
N ILE A 8 -5.89 15.33 -12.99
CA ILE A 8 -4.99 14.63 -13.90
C ILE A 8 -5.63 13.37 -14.49
N ILE A 9 -6.65 12.81 -13.83
CA ILE A 9 -7.31 11.57 -14.25
C ILE A 9 -7.83 11.66 -15.69
N PRO A 10 -8.72 12.60 -16.06
CA PRO A 10 -9.21 12.72 -17.44
C PRO A 10 -8.12 13.11 -18.46
N ILE A 11 -7.01 13.71 -18.04
CA ILE A 11 -5.88 14.03 -18.92
C ILE A 11 -5.14 12.73 -19.31
N MET A 12 -4.80 11.90 -18.33
CA MET A 12 -4.09 10.64 -18.58
C MET A 12 -4.96 9.61 -19.30
N LEU A 13 -6.28 9.58 -19.04
CA LEU A 13 -7.20 8.69 -19.76
C LEU A 13 -7.24 9.03 -21.27
N ARG A 14 -7.23 10.32 -21.63
CA ARG A 14 -7.16 10.77 -23.02
C ARG A 14 -5.84 10.38 -23.68
N ALA A 15 -4.72 10.48 -22.96
CA ALA A 15 -3.41 10.03 -23.47
C ALA A 15 -3.42 8.52 -23.74
N LEU A 16 -3.90 7.70 -22.79
CA LEU A 16 -4.04 6.26 -22.98
C LEU A 16 -4.98 5.92 -24.15
N GLN A 17 -6.06 6.66 -24.33
CA GLN A 17 -6.97 6.48 -25.46
C GLN A 17 -6.29 6.82 -26.80
N ALA A 18 -5.57 7.93 -26.88
CA ALA A 18 -4.85 8.34 -28.09
C ALA A 18 -3.79 7.31 -28.50
N ILE A 19 -3.08 6.73 -27.52
CA ILE A 19 -2.15 5.60 -27.73
C ILE A 19 -2.89 4.38 -28.30
N GLY A 20 -3.99 3.97 -27.66
CA GLY A 20 -4.74 2.78 -28.07
C GLY A 20 -5.36 2.90 -29.47
N LEU A 21 -5.75 4.11 -29.87
CA LEU A 21 -6.27 4.41 -31.21
C LEU A 21 -5.16 4.64 -32.26
N ARG A 22 -3.88 4.65 -31.86
CA ARG A 22 -2.74 5.06 -32.71
C ARG A 22 -3.02 6.35 -33.46
N SER A 23 -3.57 7.35 -32.77
CA SER A 23 -3.83 8.66 -33.34
C SER A 23 -2.52 9.30 -33.81
N GLU A 24 -2.50 9.96 -34.97
CA GLU A 24 -1.29 10.63 -35.50
C GLU A 24 -0.59 11.55 -34.48
N THR A 25 -1.36 12.17 -33.56
CA THR A 25 -0.84 13.11 -32.55
C THR A 25 -0.65 12.47 -31.17
N TRP A 26 -0.62 11.14 -31.06
CA TRP A 26 -0.55 10.46 -29.76
C TRP A 26 0.73 10.79 -29.01
N LYS A 27 1.85 11.00 -29.72
CA LYS A 27 3.16 11.32 -29.11
C LYS A 27 3.09 12.68 -28.42
N GLU A 28 2.63 13.72 -29.11
CA GLU A 28 2.58 15.10 -28.61
C GLU A 28 1.53 15.26 -27.51
N SER A 29 0.35 14.66 -27.68
CA SER A 29 -0.69 14.69 -26.65
C SER A 29 -0.27 13.96 -25.37
N THR A 30 0.43 12.82 -25.51
CA THR A 30 0.97 12.07 -24.37
C THR A 30 2.11 12.85 -23.70
N THR A 31 3.01 13.48 -24.46
CA THR A 31 4.07 14.35 -23.91
C THR A 31 3.46 15.47 -23.06
N LYS A 32 2.44 16.17 -23.56
CA LYS A 32 1.74 17.22 -22.79
C LYS A 32 1.09 16.65 -21.52
N ALA A 33 0.41 15.51 -21.62
CA ALA A 33 -0.22 14.85 -20.48
C ALA A 33 0.79 14.43 -19.40
N LEU A 34 1.96 13.92 -19.80
CA LEU A 34 3.03 13.54 -18.88
C LEU A 34 3.65 14.75 -18.17
N ARG A 35 3.83 15.88 -18.87
CA ARG A 35 4.28 17.14 -18.26
C ARG A 35 3.25 17.65 -17.23
N GLU A 36 1.96 17.58 -17.53
CA GLU A 36 0.91 17.89 -16.57
C GLU A 36 0.91 16.93 -15.36
N LEU A 37 1.21 15.65 -15.58
CA LEU A 37 1.33 14.68 -14.50
C LEU A 37 2.50 15.00 -13.57
N VAL A 38 3.64 15.46 -14.10
CA VAL A 38 4.77 15.93 -13.29
C VAL A 38 4.32 17.06 -12.36
N HIS A 39 3.67 18.10 -12.89
CA HIS A 39 3.17 19.22 -12.09
C HIS A 39 2.16 18.77 -11.03
N CYS A 40 1.23 17.88 -11.40
CA CYS A 40 0.25 17.31 -10.48
C CYS A 40 0.92 16.57 -9.32
N VAL A 41 1.87 15.68 -9.61
CA VAL A 41 2.56 14.86 -8.60
C VAL A 41 3.41 15.72 -7.68
N GLN A 42 4.08 16.75 -8.21
CA GLN A 42 4.86 17.70 -7.41
C GLN A 42 3.96 18.48 -6.44
N ALA A 43 2.85 19.04 -6.91
CA ALA A 43 1.88 19.76 -6.08
C ALA A 43 1.27 18.85 -5.00
N VAL A 44 0.95 17.59 -5.32
CA VAL A 44 0.49 16.62 -4.32
C VAL A 44 1.59 16.32 -3.29
N GLY A 45 2.86 16.27 -3.71
CA GLY A 45 4.01 16.09 -2.84
C GLY A 45 4.25 17.26 -1.88
N GLU A 46 4.03 18.50 -2.31
CA GLU A 46 4.07 19.68 -1.44
C GLU A 46 2.95 19.62 -0.39
N LEU A 47 1.73 19.23 -0.80
CA LEU A 47 0.62 19.03 0.14
C LEU A 47 0.88 17.93 1.16
N LEU A 48 1.64 16.88 0.81
CA LEU A 48 2.01 15.82 1.75
C LEU A 48 2.90 16.36 2.88
N GLU A 49 3.80 17.30 2.58
CA GLU A 49 4.69 17.91 3.59
C GLU A 49 3.94 18.80 4.58
N ARG A 50 2.80 19.37 4.17
CA ARG A 50 1.92 20.13 5.08
C ARG A 50 1.36 19.31 6.25
N MET A 51 1.52 17.99 6.24
CA MET A 51 1.29 17.18 7.45
C MET A 51 2.06 17.71 8.67
N TYR A 52 3.26 18.28 8.46
CA TYR A 52 4.05 18.88 9.55
C TYR A 52 3.36 20.06 10.24
N GLU A 53 2.41 20.74 9.60
CA GLU A 53 1.69 21.89 10.15
C GLU A 53 0.66 21.47 11.22
N GLY A 54 -0.01 20.33 11.02
CA GLY A 54 -1.19 19.95 11.79
C GLY A 54 -1.15 18.56 12.42
N CYS A 55 -0.04 17.83 12.28
CA CYS A 55 0.09 16.47 12.80
C CYS A 55 1.39 16.33 13.58
N GLU A 56 1.30 16.17 14.90
CA GLU A 56 2.47 15.89 15.73
C GLU A 56 2.84 14.40 15.66
N SER A 57 4.12 14.08 15.49
CA SER A 57 4.58 12.71 15.24
C SER A 57 4.32 11.75 16.41
N MET A 58 4.47 12.20 17.65
CA MET A 58 4.18 11.37 18.83
C MET A 58 2.67 11.13 18.97
N VAL A 59 1.84 12.14 18.70
CA VAL A 59 0.36 12.03 18.68
C VAL A 59 -0.08 11.05 17.60
N PHE A 60 0.44 11.19 16.39
CA PHE A 60 0.14 10.26 15.32
C PHE A 60 0.50 8.82 15.71
N TYR A 61 1.72 8.58 16.18
CA TYR A 61 2.21 7.24 16.45
C TYR A 61 1.50 6.56 17.63
N HIS A 62 1.34 7.25 18.75
CA HIS A 62 0.81 6.65 19.98
C HIS A 62 -0.70 6.79 20.15
N ARG A 63 -1.33 7.83 19.60
CA ARG A 63 -2.78 8.08 19.78
C ARG A 63 -3.60 7.76 18.55
N ILE A 64 -3.13 8.01 17.33
CA ILE A 64 -3.94 7.84 16.11
C ILE A 64 -3.72 6.48 15.44
N ARG A 65 -2.47 6.14 15.13
CA ARG A 65 -2.07 4.88 14.48
C ARG A 65 -2.65 3.60 15.11
N PRO A 66 -2.88 3.49 16.43
CA PRO A 66 -3.49 2.29 17.04
C PRO A 66 -4.91 2.03 16.54
N TYR A 67 -5.69 3.09 16.31
CA TYR A 67 -7.04 2.98 15.77
C TYR A 67 -7.06 2.66 14.26
N LEU A 68 -5.93 2.83 13.58
CA LEU A 68 -5.78 2.53 12.15
C LEU A 68 -5.26 1.11 11.90
N ALA A 69 -4.80 0.41 12.94
CA ALA A 69 -4.32 -0.97 12.83
C ALA A 69 -5.50 -1.94 12.62
N GLY A 70 -5.33 -2.89 11.71
CA GLY A 70 -6.29 -3.96 11.48
C GLY A 70 -5.88 -5.24 12.19
N SER A 71 -6.74 -6.26 12.15
CA SER A 71 -6.55 -7.54 12.83
C SER A 71 -5.81 -8.60 12.00
N LYS A 72 -5.60 -8.38 10.70
CA LYS A 72 -4.86 -9.31 9.82
C LYS A 72 -3.36 -9.28 10.12
N GLY A 73 -2.77 -10.47 10.30
CA GLY A 73 -1.33 -10.62 10.60
C GLY A 73 -0.96 -10.43 12.07
N MET A 74 -1.93 -10.42 12.99
CA MET A 74 -1.72 -10.27 14.44
C MET A 74 -1.69 -11.61 15.18
N ASN A 75 -1.40 -12.69 14.46
CA ASN A 75 -1.38 -14.07 14.91
C ASN A 75 -0.35 -14.38 16.01
N SER A 76 0.73 -13.61 16.10
CA SER A 76 1.77 -13.73 17.13
C SER A 76 1.67 -12.68 18.26
N THR A 77 0.62 -11.86 18.29
CA THR A 77 0.46 -10.86 19.38
C THR A 77 -0.16 -11.49 20.63
N SER A 78 0.31 -11.09 21.81
CA SER A 78 -0.31 -11.37 23.11
C SER A 78 -1.71 -10.74 23.28
N MET A 79 -2.22 -10.06 22.25
CA MET A 79 -3.49 -9.33 22.24
C MET A 79 -4.71 -10.19 21.87
N GLY A 80 -4.53 -11.50 21.66
CA GLY A 80 -5.66 -12.43 21.45
C GLY A 80 -6.38 -12.32 20.09
N LEU A 81 -5.92 -11.45 19.18
CA LEU A 81 -6.51 -11.26 17.84
C LEU A 81 -6.02 -12.28 16.81
N GLY A 82 -5.50 -13.44 17.23
CA GLY A 82 -4.97 -14.45 16.31
C GLY A 82 -6.02 -15.04 15.36
N ARG A 83 -7.31 -14.90 15.69
CA ARG A 83 -8.45 -15.26 14.83
C ARG A 83 -9.10 -14.06 14.14
N GLY A 84 -8.55 -12.86 14.32
CA GLY A 84 -9.18 -11.62 13.91
C GLY A 84 -10.24 -11.15 14.91
N VAL A 85 -11.29 -10.48 14.40
CA VAL A 85 -12.41 -9.97 15.18
C VAL A 85 -13.64 -10.84 14.93
N PHE A 86 -14.40 -11.17 15.98
CA PHE A 86 -15.66 -11.89 15.83
C PHE A 86 -16.77 -10.92 15.43
N TYR A 87 -17.31 -11.09 14.23
CA TYR A 87 -18.47 -10.35 13.74
C TYR A 87 -19.74 -11.06 14.16
N ASP A 88 -20.42 -10.45 15.12
CA ASP A 88 -21.62 -10.98 15.70
C ASP A 88 -22.86 -10.73 14.84
N LEU A 89 -23.62 -11.78 14.56
CA LEU A 89 -24.86 -11.76 13.78
C LEU A 89 -26.09 -12.06 14.65
N GLY A 90 -25.96 -12.04 15.98
CA GLY A 90 -27.04 -12.27 16.93
C GLY A 90 -27.12 -13.72 17.44
N ALA A 91 -28.20 -14.04 18.16
CA ALA A 91 -28.40 -15.37 18.73
C ALA A 91 -28.60 -16.44 17.64
N ALA A 92 -27.99 -17.62 17.82
CA ALA A 92 -28.07 -18.72 16.86
C ALA A 92 -29.45 -19.39 16.78
N SER A 93 -30.31 -19.20 17.79
CA SER A 93 -31.73 -19.55 17.78
C SER A 93 -32.50 -18.62 18.71
N LYS A 94 -33.63 -18.07 18.25
CA LYS A 94 -34.66 -17.58 19.17
C LYS A 94 -35.25 -18.81 19.83
N GLY A 95 -35.23 -18.92 21.16
CA GLY A 95 -36.10 -19.87 21.85
C GLY A 95 -37.56 -19.55 21.52
N GLU A 96 -38.45 -20.53 21.65
CA GLU A 96 -39.89 -20.39 21.33
C GLU A 96 -40.57 -19.19 22.04
N ASN A 97 -39.97 -18.70 23.13
CA ASN A 97 -40.47 -17.58 23.94
C ASN A 97 -39.63 -16.29 23.84
N GLY A 98 -38.64 -16.20 22.95
CA GLY A 98 -37.84 -14.98 22.75
C GLY A 98 -36.84 -14.63 23.87
N GLU A 99 -36.70 -15.47 24.90
CA GLU A 99 -35.72 -15.27 25.97
C GLU A 99 -34.29 -15.59 25.51
N VAL A 100 -33.35 -14.70 25.86
CA VAL A 100 -31.92 -14.88 25.64
C VAL A 100 -31.37 -15.76 26.76
N VAL A 101 -31.08 -17.03 26.46
CA VAL A 101 -30.48 -17.94 27.45
C VAL A 101 -28.99 -17.62 27.59
N GLN A 102 -28.57 -17.26 28.80
CA GLN A 102 -27.15 -17.06 29.14
C GLN A 102 -26.37 -18.36 28.81
N GLY A 103 -25.38 -18.26 27.93
CA GLY A 103 -24.57 -19.40 27.46
C GLY A 103 -24.90 -19.92 26.05
N GLN A 104 -25.88 -19.35 25.33
CA GLN A 104 -26.09 -19.69 23.92
C GLN A 104 -24.92 -19.25 23.02
N LYS A 105 -24.47 -20.15 22.14
CA LYS A 105 -23.49 -19.85 21.08
C LYS A 105 -24.03 -18.71 20.21
N ARG A 106 -23.29 -17.61 20.12
CA ARG A 106 -23.62 -16.47 19.25
C ARG A 106 -23.34 -16.85 17.79
N LYS A 107 -24.25 -16.52 16.88
CA LYS A 107 -24.04 -16.69 15.44
C LYS A 107 -23.07 -15.60 14.99
N GLY A 108 -22.03 -15.96 14.27
CA GLY A 108 -21.07 -14.98 13.78
C GLY A 108 -19.89 -15.64 13.08
N LYS A 109 -18.94 -14.80 12.64
CA LYS A 109 -17.74 -15.27 11.96
C LYS A 109 -16.52 -14.49 12.42
N TRP A 110 -15.44 -15.22 12.69
CA TRP A 110 -14.12 -14.64 12.89
C TRP A 110 -13.58 -14.14 11.55
N MET A 111 -13.23 -12.86 11.48
CA MET A 111 -12.70 -12.23 10.28
C MET A 111 -11.48 -11.39 10.60
N ALA A 112 -10.46 -11.46 9.75
CA ALA A 112 -9.23 -10.70 9.89
C ALA A 112 -9.05 -9.76 8.69
N TYR A 113 -8.97 -8.46 8.97
CA TYR A 113 -8.85 -7.42 7.94
C TYR A 113 -7.60 -6.56 8.16
N ARG A 114 -7.00 -6.05 7.07
CA ARG A 114 -5.87 -5.13 7.15
C ARG A 114 -6.32 -3.78 7.68
N GLY A 115 -5.40 -3.09 8.35
CA GLY A 115 -5.60 -1.70 8.76
C GLY A 115 -5.58 -0.75 7.58
N GLY A 116 -5.86 0.52 7.88
CA GLY A 116 -5.79 1.59 6.88
C GLY A 116 -4.35 1.77 6.38
N SER A 117 -4.17 1.92 5.07
CA SER A 117 -2.86 2.24 4.48
C SER A 117 -2.98 3.05 3.20
N ASN A 118 -1.93 3.82 2.88
CA ASN A 118 -1.87 4.60 1.63
C ASN A 118 -1.93 3.73 0.37
N GLY A 119 -1.65 2.42 0.47
CA GLY A 119 -1.84 1.47 -0.64
C GLY A 119 -3.31 1.32 -1.08
N GLN A 120 -4.27 1.72 -0.24
CA GLN A 120 -5.70 1.74 -0.54
C GLN A 120 -6.13 3.01 -1.30
N SER A 121 -5.22 3.98 -1.54
CA SER A 121 -5.50 5.12 -2.42
C SER A 121 -5.65 4.66 -3.87
N SER A 122 -6.79 4.98 -4.48
CA SER A 122 -7.02 4.71 -5.91
C SER A 122 -6.17 5.60 -6.81
N LEU A 123 -5.87 6.83 -6.38
CA LEU A 123 -5.07 7.78 -7.14
C LEU A 123 -3.61 7.32 -7.29
N ILE A 124 -3.00 6.83 -6.21
CA ILE A 124 -1.61 6.33 -6.25
C ILE A 124 -1.52 5.12 -7.20
N GLN A 125 -2.45 4.16 -7.08
CA GLN A 125 -2.48 3.01 -7.99
C GLN A 125 -2.83 3.39 -9.43
N PHE A 126 -3.60 4.45 -9.64
CA PHE A 126 -3.90 4.97 -10.97
C PHE A 126 -2.63 5.48 -11.66
N TRP A 127 -1.78 6.24 -10.97
CA TRP A 127 -0.50 6.69 -11.54
C TRP A 127 0.40 5.53 -11.93
N ASP A 128 0.48 4.48 -11.10
CA ASP A 128 1.26 3.28 -11.40
C ASP A 128 0.76 2.59 -12.66
N LEU A 129 -0.57 2.41 -12.80
CA LEU A 129 -1.17 1.78 -13.97
C LEU A 129 -0.95 2.60 -15.24
N VAL A 130 -1.12 3.93 -15.16
CA VAL A 130 -0.93 4.85 -16.29
C VAL A 130 0.51 4.83 -16.76
N LEU A 131 1.48 4.93 -15.84
CA LEU A 131 2.90 4.91 -16.15
C LEU A 131 3.44 3.51 -16.43
N GLY A 132 2.64 2.45 -16.25
CA GLY A 132 3.09 1.07 -16.46
C GLY A 132 4.13 0.59 -15.44
N VAL A 133 4.04 1.08 -14.20
CA VAL A 133 4.90 0.64 -13.09
C VAL A 133 4.38 -0.70 -12.58
N GLU A 134 5.23 -1.71 -12.61
CA GLU A 134 4.92 -3.05 -12.10
C GLU A 134 5.58 -3.26 -10.73
N HIS A 135 4.79 -3.74 -9.77
CA HIS A 135 5.24 -4.01 -8.40
C HIS A 135 5.35 -5.52 -8.17
N VAL A 136 6.56 -6.01 -7.89
CA VAL A 136 6.79 -7.43 -7.63
C VAL A 136 6.24 -7.79 -6.24
N SER A 137 5.62 -8.97 -6.11
CA SER A 137 4.97 -9.50 -4.91
C SER A 137 5.92 -9.79 -3.73
N ALA A 138 6.65 -8.80 -3.23
CA ALA A 138 7.43 -8.92 -2.00
C ALA A 138 6.63 -8.47 -0.76
N GLY A 139 5.46 -7.85 -0.94
CA GLY A 139 4.60 -7.35 0.14
C GLY A 139 3.93 -8.44 1.00
N HIS A 140 4.38 -9.69 0.92
CA HIS A 140 3.86 -10.83 1.67
C HIS A 140 4.87 -11.43 2.64
N SER A 141 6.02 -10.79 2.83
CA SER A 141 6.93 -11.09 3.93
C SER A 141 6.29 -10.71 5.27
N SER A 142 5.33 -11.53 5.72
CA SER A 142 5.18 -11.76 7.15
C SER A 142 6.48 -12.41 7.61
N PRO A 143 7.09 -12.02 8.75
CA PRO A 143 8.35 -12.58 9.23
C PRO A 143 8.34 -14.11 9.49
N HIS A 144 7.21 -14.78 9.31
CA HIS A 144 7.04 -16.23 9.40
C HIS A 144 6.67 -16.93 8.07
N GLY A 145 6.66 -16.20 6.95
CA GLY A 145 6.55 -16.79 5.63
C GLY A 145 7.92 -17.25 5.15
N HIS A 146 8.20 -18.55 5.23
CA HIS A 146 9.43 -19.16 4.70
C HIS A 146 9.68 -18.65 3.27
N VAL A 147 10.81 -17.97 3.07
CA VAL A 147 11.30 -17.59 1.74
C VAL A 147 11.68 -18.88 1.01
N SER A 148 10.77 -19.41 0.19
CA SER A 148 11.15 -20.37 -0.84
C SER A 148 11.60 -19.58 -2.06
N SER A 149 12.85 -19.15 -2.01
CA SER A 149 13.65 -18.94 -3.21
C SER A 149 14.23 -20.30 -3.60
N SER A 150 13.54 -21.05 -4.45
CA SER A 150 14.18 -22.13 -5.19
C SER A 150 13.44 -22.41 -6.49
N ALA A 151 14.11 -22.04 -7.59
CA ALA A 151 13.96 -22.73 -8.84
C ALA A 151 14.31 -24.20 -8.62
N SER A 152 13.32 -25.10 -8.68
CA SER A 152 13.53 -26.50 -9.02
C SER A 152 12.19 -27.11 -9.38
N GLY A 153 12.10 -27.68 -10.58
CA GLY A 153 10.90 -28.34 -11.07
C GLY A 153 10.61 -29.61 -10.26
N THR A 154 9.45 -29.68 -9.63
CA THR A 154 8.75 -30.95 -9.39
C THR A 154 7.26 -30.68 -9.21
N THR A 155 6.47 -31.29 -10.08
CA THR A 155 5.01 -31.22 -10.13
C THR A 155 4.42 -31.93 -8.90
N THR A 156 3.99 -31.17 -7.89
CA THR A 156 3.09 -31.68 -6.85
C THR A 156 1.89 -30.76 -6.70
N THR A 157 0.73 -31.32 -7.01
CA THR A 157 -0.59 -30.71 -6.96
C THR A 157 -1.04 -30.55 -5.51
N ASN A 158 -0.73 -29.41 -4.90
CA ASN A 158 -1.44 -28.91 -3.73
C ASN A 158 -1.83 -27.47 -4.00
N MET A 159 -3.13 -27.22 -4.19
CA MET A 159 -3.70 -25.88 -4.37
C MET A 159 -3.60 -25.08 -3.06
N LYS A 160 -2.39 -24.63 -2.70
CA LYS A 160 -2.26 -23.43 -1.87
C LYS A 160 -2.62 -22.27 -2.77
N GLU A 161 -3.75 -21.61 -2.50
CA GLU A 161 -4.13 -20.36 -3.14
C GLU A 161 -2.90 -19.46 -3.20
N LYS A 162 -2.48 -19.11 -4.42
CA LYS A 162 -1.36 -18.21 -4.64
C LYS A 162 -1.77 -16.86 -4.06
N GLU A 163 -1.24 -16.52 -2.89
CA GLU A 163 -1.61 -15.29 -2.19
C GLU A 163 -1.41 -14.07 -3.13
N LYS A 164 -2.44 -13.21 -3.21
CA LYS A 164 -2.49 -12.12 -4.18
C LYS A 164 -1.45 -11.05 -3.83
N PRO A 165 -0.69 -10.48 -4.79
CA PRO A 165 0.22 -9.37 -4.54
C PRO A 165 -0.43 -8.26 -3.69
N PHE A 166 0.33 -7.61 -2.79
CA PHE A 166 -0.23 -6.60 -1.87
C PHE A 166 -1.11 -5.56 -2.57
N HIS A 167 -0.67 -5.00 -3.69
CA HIS A 167 -1.43 -4.00 -4.44
C HIS A 167 -2.76 -4.55 -5.00
N GLU A 168 -2.83 -5.83 -5.35
CA GLU A 168 -4.07 -6.48 -5.78
C GLU A 168 -5.00 -6.76 -4.60
N GLU A 169 -4.44 -7.18 -3.46
CA GLU A 169 -5.22 -7.42 -2.25
C GLU A 169 -5.86 -6.12 -1.73
N VAL A 170 -5.10 -5.02 -1.65
CA VAL A 170 -5.63 -3.75 -1.12
C VAL A 170 -6.69 -3.11 -2.02
N ARG A 171 -6.84 -3.53 -3.29
CA ARG A 171 -7.98 -3.11 -4.14
C ARG A 171 -9.32 -3.63 -3.62
N GLU A 172 -9.32 -4.72 -2.83
CA GLU A 172 -10.54 -5.22 -2.18
C GLU A 172 -11.05 -4.27 -1.08
N TYR A 173 -10.18 -3.39 -0.58
CA TYR A 173 -10.51 -2.35 0.41
C TYR A 173 -10.91 -1.03 -0.24
N MET A 174 -10.86 -0.91 -1.57
CA MET A 174 -11.33 0.26 -2.30
C MET A 174 -12.83 0.16 -2.61
N PRO A 175 -13.54 1.29 -2.75
CA PRO A 175 -14.92 1.29 -3.25
C PRO A 175 -15.05 0.52 -4.57
N LEU A 176 -16.16 -0.20 -4.74
CA LEU A 176 -16.39 -1.08 -5.89
C LEU A 176 -16.11 -0.38 -7.24
N LYS A 177 -16.66 0.83 -7.42
CA LYS A 177 -16.47 1.61 -8.66
C LYS A 177 -15.01 1.97 -8.90
N HIS A 178 -14.22 2.19 -7.84
CA HIS A 178 -12.82 2.57 -7.96
C HIS A 178 -11.95 1.38 -8.38
N ARG A 179 -12.15 0.20 -7.77
CA ARG A 179 -11.42 -1.01 -8.20
C ARG A 179 -11.80 -1.44 -9.62
N GLN A 180 -13.05 -1.28 -10.01
CA GLN A 180 -13.50 -1.50 -11.40
C GLN A 180 -12.83 -0.50 -12.35
N PHE A 181 -12.78 0.78 -11.98
CA PHE A 181 -12.08 1.81 -12.73
C PHE A 181 -10.61 1.46 -12.94
N LEU A 182 -9.86 1.09 -11.89
CA LEU A 182 -8.47 0.67 -12.01
C LEU A 182 -8.30 -0.57 -12.90
N SER A 183 -9.25 -1.52 -12.85
CA SER A 183 -9.24 -2.67 -13.75
C SER A 183 -9.42 -2.29 -15.22
N LEU A 184 -10.23 -1.26 -15.51
CA LEU A 184 -10.39 -0.72 -16.86
C LEU A 184 -9.13 0.02 -17.32
N VAL A 185 -8.56 0.89 -16.47
CA VAL A 185 -7.33 1.63 -16.78
C VAL A 185 -6.18 0.68 -17.11
N GLY A 186 -6.02 -0.41 -16.36
CA GLY A 186 -5.01 -1.44 -16.63
C GLY A 186 -5.18 -2.19 -17.97
N LYS A 187 -6.27 -1.96 -18.70
CA LYS A 187 -6.55 -2.53 -20.04
C LYS A 187 -6.54 -1.48 -21.15
N MET A 188 -6.42 -0.18 -20.82
CA MET A 188 -6.40 0.90 -21.81
C MET A 188 -5.04 0.99 -22.53
N GLY A 189 -4.94 1.83 -23.56
CA GLY A 189 -3.72 1.96 -24.36
C GLY A 189 -3.42 0.69 -25.15
N LEU A 190 -2.22 0.15 -24.99
CA LEU A 190 -1.78 -1.10 -25.62
C LEU A 190 -2.00 -2.33 -24.70
N GLY A 191 -2.87 -2.21 -23.70
CA GLY A 191 -3.13 -3.24 -22.70
C GLY A 191 -2.22 -3.11 -21.47
N LYS A 192 -1.74 -4.24 -20.96
CA LYS A 192 -0.81 -4.23 -19.80
C LYS A 192 0.46 -3.46 -20.15
N GLY A 193 0.92 -2.62 -19.22
CA GLY A 193 2.15 -1.83 -19.36
C GLY A 193 1.94 -0.33 -19.60
N GLY A 194 0.69 0.15 -19.67
CA GLY A 194 0.38 1.60 -19.69
C GLY A 194 1.11 2.37 -20.79
N ILE A 195 1.52 3.60 -20.50
CA ILE A 195 2.30 4.44 -21.41
C ILE A 195 3.69 3.86 -21.64
N ARG A 196 4.31 3.22 -20.63
CA ARG A 196 5.64 2.61 -20.74
C ARG A 196 5.76 1.69 -21.93
N LYS A 197 4.76 0.83 -22.15
CA LYS A 197 4.74 -0.10 -23.27
C LYS A 197 4.85 0.62 -24.63
N ALA A 198 4.09 1.69 -24.82
CA ALA A 198 4.14 2.48 -26.05
C ALA A 198 5.49 3.18 -26.25
N VAL A 199 6.12 3.67 -25.18
CA VAL A 199 7.46 4.28 -25.26
C VAL A 199 8.52 3.23 -25.58
N MET A 200 8.47 2.04 -24.97
CA MET A 200 9.41 0.95 -25.28
C MET A 200 9.27 0.47 -26.73
N GLU A 201 8.04 0.17 -27.19
CA GLU A 201 7.81 -0.24 -28.59
C GLU A 201 8.33 0.81 -29.59
N MET A 202 8.17 2.10 -29.27
CA MET A 202 8.69 3.20 -30.10
C MET A 202 10.22 3.22 -30.13
N VAL A 203 10.89 3.02 -29.00
CA VAL A 203 12.36 3.02 -28.91
C VAL A 203 12.95 1.80 -29.61
N GLU A 204 12.41 0.61 -29.32
CA GLU A 204 12.83 -0.66 -29.93
C GLU A 204 12.67 -0.61 -31.47
N ALA A 205 11.59 -0.01 -31.99
CA ALA A 205 11.40 0.16 -33.43
C ALA A 205 12.49 1.05 -34.05
N ALA A 206 12.88 2.15 -33.41
CA ALA A 206 13.94 3.02 -33.91
C ALA A 206 15.31 2.32 -33.91
N GLU A 207 15.62 1.56 -32.85
CA GLU A 207 16.83 0.75 -32.75
C GLU A 207 16.90 -0.33 -33.85
N HIS A 208 15.79 -1.05 -34.09
CA HIS A 208 15.68 -2.04 -35.15
C HIS A 208 15.85 -1.43 -36.55
N GLU A 209 15.40 -0.21 -36.77
CA GLU A 209 15.56 0.55 -38.00
C GLU A 209 16.96 1.20 -38.13
N GLY A 210 17.80 1.12 -37.09
CA GLY A 210 19.13 1.74 -37.07
C GLY A 210 19.11 3.27 -37.14
N ARG A 211 18.02 3.90 -36.68
CA ARG A 211 17.83 5.34 -36.72
C ARG A 211 17.79 5.95 -35.33
N ASP A 212 18.15 7.23 -35.26
CA ASP A 212 17.87 8.02 -34.07
C ASP A 212 16.37 8.28 -33.92
N LEU A 213 15.95 8.46 -32.66
CA LEU A 213 14.61 8.93 -32.35
C LEU A 213 14.34 10.28 -33.03
N HIS A 214 13.13 10.48 -33.55
CA HIS A 214 12.73 11.81 -34.01
C HIS A 214 12.54 12.77 -32.83
N GLU A 215 12.48 14.08 -33.09
CA GLU A 215 12.32 15.12 -32.06
C GLU A 215 11.16 14.83 -31.10
N LYS A 216 9.97 14.55 -31.65
CA LYS A 216 8.76 14.22 -30.88
C LYS A 216 8.89 12.92 -30.06
N GLU A 217 9.68 11.96 -30.55
CA GLU A 217 9.93 10.69 -29.87
C GLU A 217 10.89 10.88 -28.69
N ARG A 218 11.96 11.68 -28.87
CA ARG A 218 12.85 12.10 -27.79
C ARG A 218 12.11 12.90 -26.72
N GLU A 219 11.25 13.83 -27.12
CA GLU A 219 10.45 14.61 -26.18
C GLU A 219 9.52 13.72 -25.34
N LEU A 220 8.87 12.74 -25.96
CA LEU A 220 8.01 11.79 -25.26
C LEU A 220 8.80 10.90 -24.30
N GLN A 221 9.95 10.36 -24.74
CA GLN A 221 10.85 9.55 -23.91
C GLN A 221 11.33 10.35 -22.69
N GLY A 222 11.75 11.60 -22.90
CA GLY A 222 12.15 12.52 -21.83
C GLY A 222 11.02 12.80 -20.85
N ALA A 223 9.84 13.20 -21.34
CA ALA A 223 8.68 13.47 -20.50
C ALA A 223 8.21 12.24 -19.69
N PHE A 224 8.33 11.04 -20.25
CA PHE A 224 8.03 9.80 -19.53
C PHE A 224 9.04 9.53 -18.41
N THR A 225 10.33 9.73 -18.69
CA THR A 225 11.41 9.63 -17.69
C THR A 225 11.21 10.64 -16.57
N ASP A 226 10.82 11.88 -16.89
CA ASP A 226 10.56 12.91 -15.89
C ASP A 226 9.33 12.61 -15.03
N ALA A 227 8.25 12.08 -15.63
CA ALA A 227 7.05 11.67 -14.89
C ALA A 227 7.33 10.55 -13.88
N THR A 228 8.11 9.54 -14.28
CA THR A 228 8.53 8.46 -13.37
C THR A 228 9.46 8.96 -12.27
N ARG A 229 10.40 9.87 -12.58
CA ARG A 229 11.24 10.55 -11.57
C ARG A 229 10.43 11.39 -10.59
N ALA A 230 9.43 12.13 -11.07
CA ALA A 230 8.53 12.91 -10.21
C ALA A 230 7.76 12.02 -9.23
N LEU A 231 7.21 10.89 -9.71
CA LEU A 231 6.53 9.91 -8.86
C LEU A 231 7.48 9.22 -7.87
N ALA A 232 8.71 8.93 -8.27
CA ALA A 232 9.74 8.43 -7.35
C ALA A 232 10.12 9.47 -6.28
N GLY A 233 10.17 10.76 -6.66
CA GLY A 233 10.37 11.88 -5.72
C GLY A 233 9.24 11.97 -4.69
N PHE A 234 7.99 11.84 -5.13
CA PHE A 234 6.84 11.74 -4.23
C PHE A 234 6.94 10.55 -3.25
N ARG A 235 7.33 9.36 -3.76
CA ARG A 235 7.55 8.16 -2.92
C ARG A 235 8.70 8.38 -1.92
N ASN A 236 9.72 9.14 -2.29
CA ASN A 236 10.81 9.52 -1.39
C ASN A 236 10.34 10.48 -0.29
N LYS A 237 9.49 11.47 -0.60
CA LYS A 237 8.84 12.31 0.43
C LYS A 237 8.01 11.45 1.40
N HIS A 238 7.26 10.48 0.89
CA HIS A 238 6.50 9.55 1.74
C HIS A 238 7.43 8.70 2.66
N LEU A 239 8.59 8.25 2.18
CA LEU A 239 9.60 7.59 3.01
C LEU A 239 10.10 8.50 4.14
N GLN A 240 10.30 9.80 3.88
CA GLN A 240 10.71 10.78 4.90
C GLN A 240 9.62 10.99 5.95
N ILE A 241 8.35 11.08 5.53
CA ILE A 241 7.19 11.11 6.43
C ILE A 241 7.19 9.87 7.32
N VAL A 242 7.34 8.67 6.73
CA VAL A 242 7.39 7.42 7.51
C VAL A 242 8.55 7.40 8.50
N ALA A 243 9.73 7.88 8.12
CA ALA A 243 10.86 7.98 9.03
C ALA A 243 10.51 8.86 10.24
N ARG A 244 9.90 10.02 10.01
CA ARG A 244 9.58 10.98 11.08
C ARG A 244 8.39 10.59 11.94
N TYR A 245 7.35 9.99 11.37
CA TYR A 245 6.09 9.71 12.06
C TYR A 245 5.99 8.27 12.60
N ILE A 246 6.89 7.38 12.19
CA ILE A 246 6.87 5.97 12.61
C ILE A 246 8.21 5.55 13.18
N VAL A 247 9.31 5.70 12.43
CA VAL A 247 10.62 5.18 12.85
C VAL A 247 11.15 5.91 14.07
N ILE A 248 11.15 7.25 14.05
CA ILE A 248 11.65 8.07 15.17
C ILE A 248 10.77 7.85 16.43
N PRO A 249 9.45 8.04 16.41
CA PRO A 249 8.59 7.80 17.58
C PRO A 249 8.71 6.39 18.16
N SER A 250 8.88 5.35 17.31
CA SER A 250 9.02 3.96 17.80
C SER A 250 10.25 3.71 18.68
N ARG A 251 11.21 4.64 18.69
CA ARG A 251 12.47 4.56 19.44
C ARG A 251 12.55 5.58 20.58
N GLN A 252 11.56 6.47 20.68
CA GLN A 252 11.49 7.49 21.72
C GLN A 252 10.66 6.98 22.90
N GLU A 253 10.97 7.48 24.10
CA GLU A 253 10.15 7.22 25.27
C GLU A 253 8.82 7.99 25.15
N VAL A 254 7.74 7.37 25.66
CA VAL A 254 6.42 7.99 25.67
C VAL A 254 6.41 9.07 26.76
N PRO A 255 6.17 10.35 26.44
CA PRO A 255 6.07 11.41 27.44
C PRO A 255 5.01 11.06 28.49
N GLU A 256 5.27 11.35 29.77
CA GLU A 256 4.35 11.01 30.88
C GLU A 256 2.94 11.56 30.66
N GLU A 257 2.83 12.78 30.14
CA GLU A 257 1.55 13.44 29.79
C GLU A 257 0.75 12.68 28.72
N MET A 258 1.43 11.81 27.97
CA MET A 258 0.83 11.00 26.91
C MET A 258 0.43 9.61 27.37
N LYS A 259 0.97 9.14 28.50
CA LYS A 259 0.55 7.88 29.12
C LYS A 259 -0.87 8.07 29.63
N ARG A 260 -1.81 7.26 29.13
CA ARG A 260 -3.19 7.33 29.61
C ARG A 260 -3.20 6.96 31.10
N PRO A 261 -3.90 7.70 31.98
CA PRO A 261 -4.30 7.13 33.26
C PRO A 261 -5.13 5.88 32.95
N GLY A 262 -4.84 4.77 33.63
CA GLY A 262 -5.45 3.46 33.35
C GLY A 262 -6.97 3.54 33.35
N VAL A 263 -7.59 3.59 32.16
CA VAL A 263 -9.04 3.47 32.03
C VAL A 263 -9.33 1.97 32.00
N SER A 264 -9.66 1.41 33.17
CA SER A 264 -10.33 0.12 33.29
C SER A 264 -11.69 0.24 32.59
N LEU A 265 -11.75 -0.18 31.32
CA LEU A 265 -13.01 -0.34 30.61
C LEU A 265 -13.59 -1.72 30.96
N GLY A 266 -14.51 -1.73 31.93
CA GLY A 266 -15.48 -2.80 32.11
C GLY A 266 -15.36 -3.55 33.44
N ASP A 267 -16.41 -3.46 34.27
CA ASP A 267 -16.67 -4.28 35.46
C ASP A 267 -16.97 -5.76 35.12
N GLY A 268 -16.19 -6.36 34.23
CA GLY A 268 -16.21 -7.78 33.96
C GLY A 268 -14.99 -8.43 34.61
N GLU A 269 -15.19 -9.08 35.76
CA GLU A 269 -14.17 -9.95 36.37
C GLU A 269 -13.71 -11.02 35.37
N VAL A 270 -12.62 -10.73 34.67
CA VAL A 270 -11.81 -11.74 33.99
C VAL A 270 -10.55 -11.89 34.84
N GLY A 271 -10.57 -12.91 35.69
CA GLY A 271 -9.42 -13.27 36.51
C GLY A 271 -8.20 -13.56 35.65
N GLY A 272 -7.12 -12.78 35.86
CA GLY A 272 -5.81 -13.02 35.27
C GLY A 272 -4.96 -11.76 35.19
N ASN A 273 -3.90 -11.70 36.02
CA ASN A 273 -2.75 -10.78 36.03
C ASN A 273 -2.92 -9.40 35.38
N GLU A 274 -2.88 -8.35 36.21
CA GLU A 274 -2.74 -6.91 35.89
C GLU A 274 -2.35 -6.63 34.43
N GLY A 275 -3.37 -6.52 33.57
CA GLY A 275 -3.21 -6.37 32.13
C GLY A 275 -2.71 -4.98 31.78
N GLN A 276 -1.41 -4.84 31.53
CA GLN A 276 -0.84 -3.66 30.90
C GLN A 276 -1.59 -3.42 29.58
N VAL A 277 -2.28 -2.28 29.45
CA VAL A 277 -3.03 -1.93 28.23
C VAL A 277 -2.03 -1.70 27.09
N VAL A 278 -1.76 -2.75 26.31
CA VAL A 278 -0.80 -2.68 25.20
C VAL A 278 -1.46 -2.06 23.97
N ASN A 279 -0.82 -1.04 23.43
CA ASN A 279 -1.25 -0.34 22.23
C ASN A 279 -1.14 -1.25 21.00
N LEU A 280 -2.24 -1.45 20.27
CA LEU A 280 -2.37 -2.34 19.09
C LEU A 280 -1.31 -2.07 18.01
N ALA A 281 -1.00 -0.80 17.72
CA ALA A 281 0.01 -0.42 16.75
C ALA A 281 1.44 -0.60 17.28
N THR A 282 1.66 -0.46 18.58
CA THR A 282 2.96 -0.76 19.21
C THR A 282 3.19 -2.27 19.22
N ALA A 283 2.16 -3.07 19.53
CA ALA A 283 2.22 -4.52 19.47
C ALA A 283 2.53 -5.03 18.07
N SER A 284 1.90 -4.47 17.01
CA SER A 284 2.21 -4.83 15.63
C SER A 284 3.64 -4.44 15.22
N SER A 285 4.18 -3.36 15.80
CA SER A 285 5.55 -2.88 15.54
C SER A 285 6.62 -3.67 16.29
N GLY A 286 6.25 -4.37 17.38
CA GLY A 286 7.11 -5.19 18.22
C GLY A 286 7.17 -6.67 17.84
N LEU A 287 6.44 -7.09 16.80
CA LEU A 287 6.30 -8.48 16.33
C LEU A 287 7.61 -9.16 15.87
N SER A 288 8.77 -8.51 15.98
CA SER A 288 10.07 -9.08 15.57
C SER A 288 10.78 -9.88 16.67
N GLN A 289 10.12 -10.24 17.77
CA GLN A 289 10.72 -11.05 18.85
C GLN A 289 10.22 -12.49 18.84
N GLY A 290 10.99 -13.36 18.19
CA GLY A 290 11.32 -14.66 18.77
C GLY A 290 12.43 -14.46 19.80
N ASN A 291 12.45 -15.31 20.82
CA ASN A 291 13.22 -15.20 22.05
C ASN A 291 14.74 -15.47 21.88
N ASP A 292 15.43 -14.77 20.97
CA ASP A 292 16.86 -14.95 20.72
C ASP A 292 17.67 -13.66 20.99
N ASP A 293 18.53 -13.74 22.01
CA ASP A 293 19.53 -12.76 22.46
C ASP A 293 20.65 -12.50 21.44
N LYS A 294 20.32 -12.02 20.22
CA LYS A 294 21.34 -11.59 19.24
C LYS A 294 21.05 -10.22 18.65
N LYS A 295 21.73 -9.23 19.26
CA LYS A 295 22.29 -8.00 18.66
C LYS A 295 21.35 -7.08 17.86
N LYS A 296 21.18 -5.85 18.37
CA LYS A 296 21.24 -4.50 17.73
C LYS A 296 21.34 -4.38 16.18
N LYS A 297 20.68 -5.21 15.37
CA LYS A 297 20.37 -4.97 13.96
C LYS A 297 18.90 -4.57 13.89
N GLY A 298 18.61 -3.49 13.16
CA GLY A 298 17.39 -2.71 13.28
C GLY A 298 16.10 -3.52 13.33
N ARG A 299 15.28 -3.25 14.36
CA ARG A 299 13.90 -3.74 14.48
C ARG A 299 13.12 -3.45 13.19
N GLU A 300 12.57 -4.49 12.58
CA GLU A 300 11.78 -4.36 11.35
C GLU A 300 10.36 -3.89 11.70
N LEU A 301 10.06 -2.64 11.36
CA LEU A 301 8.77 -2.01 11.65
C LEU A 301 7.73 -2.40 10.60
N THR A 302 6.53 -2.74 11.05
CA THR A 302 5.39 -3.05 10.18
C THR A 302 4.47 -1.83 10.01
N GLY A 303 3.94 -1.65 8.81
CA GLY A 303 2.86 -0.70 8.57
C GLY A 303 1.54 -1.20 9.18
N THR A 304 0.56 -0.31 9.35
CA THR A 304 -0.83 -0.67 9.73
C THR A 304 -1.49 -1.57 8.69
N GLY A 305 -1.05 -1.48 7.44
CA GLY A 305 -1.41 -2.39 6.36
C GLY A 305 -0.74 -3.76 6.45
N GLY A 306 0.16 -4.00 7.41
CA GLY A 306 0.78 -5.31 7.66
C GLY A 306 1.98 -5.66 6.77
N THR A 307 2.59 -4.69 6.09
CA THR A 307 3.83 -4.89 5.30
C THR A 307 5.06 -4.44 6.09
N ALA A 308 6.22 -5.04 5.81
CA ALA A 308 7.51 -4.51 6.25
C ALA A 308 7.71 -3.11 5.65
N LEU A 309 7.63 -2.08 6.50
CA LEU A 309 7.27 -0.74 6.06
C LEU A 309 8.35 -0.10 5.17
N LEU A 310 9.60 -0.07 5.64
CA LEU A 310 10.70 0.57 4.91
C LEU A 310 11.14 -0.23 3.67
N PRO A 311 11.32 -1.56 3.71
CA PRO A 311 11.67 -2.34 2.52
C PRO A 311 10.62 -2.20 1.42
N PHE A 312 9.34 -2.33 1.76
CA PHE A 312 8.23 -2.21 0.82
C PHE A 312 8.25 -0.85 0.11
N LEU A 313 8.30 0.26 0.87
CA LEU A 313 8.28 1.60 0.29
C LEU A 313 9.52 1.92 -0.56
N LYS A 314 10.70 1.42 -0.17
CA LYS A 314 11.94 1.56 -0.96
C LYS A 314 11.82 0.81 -2.29
N GLN A 315 11.37 -0.44 -2.25
CA GLN A 315 11.17 -1.24 -3.46
C GLN A 315 10.19 -0.55 -4.41
N THR A 316 9.04 -0.12 -3.89
CA THR A 316 8.03 0.60 -4.66
C THR A 316 8.65 1.84 -5.34
N ARG A 317 9.45 2.65 -4.64
CA ARG A 317 10.19 3.77 -5.26
C ARG A 317 11.16 3.33 -6.35
N ASP A 318 11.94 2.28 -6.09
CA ASP A 318 12.99 1.82 -7.01
C ASP A 318 12.39 1.19 -8.28
N GLU A 319 11.27 0.49 -8.15
CA GLU A 319 10.48 -0.02 -9.28
C GLU A 319 9.92 1.12 -10.15
N THR A 320 9.52 2.26 -9.56
CA THR A 320 9.13 3.45 -10.33
C THR A 320 10.29 4.02 -11.11
N LEU A 321 11.48 4.15 -10.50
CA LEU A 321 12.66 4.64 -11.20
C LEU A 321 13.03 3.71 -12.35
N LYS A 322 13.02 2.40 -12.10
CA LYS A 322 13.29 1.38 -13.12
C LYS A 322 12.29 1.44 -14.28
N ALA A 323 11.02 1.74 -14.01
CA ALA A 323 10.01 1.87 -15.05
C ALA A 323 10.37 2.98 -16.06
N GLY A 324 11.03 4.05 -15.62
CA GLY A 324 11.52 5.16 -16.45
C GLY A 324 12.78 4.87 -17.27
N GLU A 325 13.44 3.73 -17.06
CA GLU A 325 14.62 3.34 -17.83
C GLU A 325 14.18 2.71 -19.16
N VAL A 326 13.90 3.55 -20.16
CA VAL A 326 13.47 3.13 -21.52
C VAL A 326 14.52 3.57 -22.55
N GLY A 327 15.18 2.62 -23.22
CA GLY A 327 16.25 2.86 -24.20
C GLY A 327 17.65 3.05 -23.61
N LYS A 328 18.27 1.94 -23.14
CA LYS A 328 19.67 1.89 -22.67
C LYS A 328 20.50 1.06 -23.62
#